data_AF-A0A7C0VC41-F1
#
_entry.id   AF-A0A7C0VC41-F1
#
_cell.length_a   1.000
_cell.length_b   1.000
_cell.length_c   1.000
_cell.angle_alpha   90.00
_cell.angle_beta   90.00
_cell.angle_gamma   90.00
#
_symmetry.space_group_name_H-M   'P 1'
#
loop_
_entity.id
_entity.type
_entity.pdbx_description
1 polymer ?
#
loop_
_entity_poly.entity_id
_entity_poly.type
_entity_poly.pdbx_seq_one_letter_code
_entity_poly.pdbx_strand_id
1 'polypeptide(L)'
;MKHERFEVPEPQSAIMGSRTFLFNFKEICEALNRDQVHVLRFLSKEMATAGTIDNSRVIFQGRFDQETLKRLIDRYVKDFVICPVCKRPDTRIMKEKRLHFLICDACGARSPVRPV
;
A
#
# COMPACT_ATOMS: atom_id res chain seq x y z
N MET A 1 -27.50 -6.68 -2.39
CA MET A 1 -26.44 -6.55 -1.38
C MET A 1 -25.24 -5.90 -2.05
N LYS A 2 -24.97 -4.62 -1.75
CA LYS A 2 -23.85 -3.90 -2.38
C LYS A 2 -22.58 -4.41 -1.69
N HIS A 3 -21.81 -5.28 -2.37
CA HIS A 3 -20.39 -5.36 -2.07
C HIS A 3 -19.88 -3.95 -2.41
N GLU A 4 -19.56 -3.13 -1.41
CA GLU A 4 -18.73 -1.95 -1.65
C GLU A 4 -17.49 -2.50 -2.33
N ARG A 5 -17.42 -2.32 -3.64
CA ARG A 5 -16.27 -2.74 -4.41
C ARG A 5 -15.14 -1.92 -3.84
N PHE A 6 -14.25 -2.59 -3.14
CA PHE A 6 -12.99 -2.01 -2.73
C PHE A 6 -12.28 -1.59 -4.02
N GLU A 7 -12.46 -0.33 -4.39
CA GLU A 7 -11.93 0.27 -5.61
C GLU A 7 -10.73 1.11 -5.20
N VAL A 8 -9.55 0.56 -5.49
CA VAL A 8 -8.30 1.29 -5.32
C VAL A 8 -8.22 2.30 -6.48
N PRO A 9 -8.05 3.61 -6.20
CA PRO A 9 -7.92 4.60 -7.25
C PRO A 9 -6.68 4.29 -8.11
N GLU A 10 -6.78 4.51 -9.42
CA GLU A 10 -5.66 4.23 -10.32
C GLU A 10 -4.47 5.15 -10.01
N PRO A 11 -3.23 4.61 -9.90
CA PRO A 11 -2.08 5.42 -9.56
C PRO A 11 -1.79 6.45 -10.66
N GLN A 12 -1.82 7.74 -10.31
CA GLN A 12 -1.49 8.84 -11.20
C GLN A 12 -0.01 9.17 -11.05
N SER A 13 0.83 8.64 -11.95
CA SER A 13 2.27 8.83 -11.91
C SER A 13 2.83 9.56 -13.12
N ALA A 14 3.85 10.40 -12.90
CA ALA A 14 4.63 11.02 -13.96
C ALA A 14 6.14 10.84 -13.72
N ILE A 15 6.88 10.57 -14.79
CA ILE A 15 8.33 10.47 -14.76
C ILE A 15 8.91 11.81 -15.19
N MET A 16 9.70 12.44 -14.33
CA MET A 16 10.42 13.68 -14.64
C MET A 16 11.91 13.48 -14.42
N GLY A 17 12.67 13.41 -15.52
CA GLY A 17 14.12 13.18 -15.50
C GLY A 17 14.47 11.77 -15.01
N SER A 18 15.02 11.68 -13.80
CA SER A 18 15.37 10.43 -13.11
C SER A 18 14.50 10.13 -11.89
N ARG A 19 13.38 10.85 -11.74
CA ARG A 19 12.46 10.72 -10.60
C ARG A 19 11.05 10.38 -11.08
N THR A 20 10.34 9.58 -10.29
CA THR A 20 8.94 9.25 -10.52
C THR A 20 8.08 9.88 -9.44
N PHE A 21 7.08 10.63 -9.86
CA PHE A 21 6.12 11.29 -8.99
C PHE A 21 4.83 10.50 -9.02
N LEU A 22 4.26 10.18 -7.86
CA LEU A 22 2.94 9.59 -7.74
C LEU A 22 2.04 10.58 -6.99
N PHE A 23 1.13 11.22 -7.72
CA PHE A 23 0.37 12.40 -7.27
C PHE A 23 -0.76 12.06 -6.31
N ASN A 24 -1.46 10.94 -6.53
CA ASN A 24 -2.61 10.51 -5.73
C ASN A 24 -2.25 9.46 -4.67
N PHE A 25 -1.01 9.51 -4.15
CA PHE A 25 -0.54 8.55 -3.16
C PHE A 25 -1.38 8.60 -1.88
N LYS A 26 -1.74 9.81 -1.42
CA LYS A 26 -2.59 10.00 -0.25
C LYS A 26 -3.98 9.37 -0.43
N GLU A 27 -4.63 9.60 -1.57
CA GLU A 27 -5.95 9.04 -1.89
C GLU A 27 -5.90 7.50 -1.93
N ILE A 28 -4.85 6.92 -2.50
CA ILE A 28 -4.63 5.47 -2.46
C ILE A 28 -4.55 5.01 -1.01
N CYS A 29 -3.69 5.62 -0.19
CA CYS A 29 -3.52 5.20 1.20
C CYS A 29 -4.82 5.33 2.02
N GLU A 30 -5.61 6.36 1.79
CA GLU A 30 -6.92 6.57 2.40
C GLU A 30 -7.93 5.51 1.96
N ALA A 31 -8.00 5.19 0.65
CA ALA A 31 -8.84 4.12 0.13
C ALA A 31 -8.45 2.74 0.69
N LEU A 32 -7.14 2.51 0.91
CA LEU A 32 -6.61 1.31 1.55
C LEU A 32 -6.83 1.28 3.07
N ASN A 33 -7.20 2.41 3.69
CA ASN A 33 -7.20 2.63 5.12
C ASN A 33 -5.86 2.22 5.78
N ARG A 34 -4.75 2.74 5.23
CA ARG A 34 -3.38 2.40 5.65
C ARG A 34 -2.51 3.63 5.84
N ASP A 35 -1.53 3.49 6.74
CA ASP A 35 -0.54 4.52 7.00
C ASP A 35 0.37 4.73 5.78
N GLN A 36 0.51 5.99 5.37
CA GLN A 36 1.33 6.41 4.22
C GLN A 36 2.79 5.98 4.35
N VAL A 37 3.37 6.03 5.55
CA VAL A 37 4.76 5.63 5.81
C VAL A 37 4.93 4.12 5.61
N HIS A 38 3.94 3.33 6.01
CA HIS A 38 3.99 1.88 5.83
C HIS A 38 3.94 1.49 4.34
N VAL A 39 3.00 2.09 3.58
CA VAL A 39 2.90 1.89 2.13
C VAL A 39 4.18 2.37 1.43
N LEU A 40 4.70 3.53 1.82
CA LEU A 40 5.95 4.07 1.27
C LEU A 40 7.12 3.11 1.47
N ARG A 41 7.30 2.56 2.68
CA ARG A 41 8.39 1.61 2.96
C ARG A 41 8.27 0.35 2.11
N PHE A 42 7.07 -0.20 1.98
CA PHE A 42 6.83 -1.34 1.11
C PHE A 42 7.24 -1.03 -0.34
N LEU A 43 6.73 0.07 -0.89
CA LEU A 43 7.01 0.48 -2.26
C LEU A 43 8.51 0.74 -2.48
N SER A 44 9.15 1.46 -1.56
CA SER A 44 10.59 1.76 -1.60
C SER A 44 11.44 0.48 -1.60
N LYS A 45 11.06 -0.50 -0.78
CA LYS A 45 11.75 -1.79 -0.68
C LYS A 45 11.60 -2.63 -1.94
N GLU A 46 10.39 -2.74 -2.48
CA GLU A 46 10.13 -3.51 -3.71
C GLU A 46 10.78 -2.86 -4.94
N MET A 47 10.84 -1.52 -4.99
CA MET A 47 11.48 -0.77 -6.08
C MET A 47 12.98 -0.56 -5.88
N ALA A 48 13.56 -1.04 -4.78
CA ALA A 48 14.97 -0.83 -4.41
C ALA A 48 15.41 0.64 -4.50
N THR A 49 14.52 1.56 -4.11
CA THR A 49 14.72 3.01 -4.24
C THR A 49 14.30 3.73 -2.97
N ALA A 50 14.80 4.95 -2.78
CA ALA A 50 14.29 5.85 -1.77
C ALA A 50 13.03 6.57 -2.28
N GLY A 51 11.95 6.49 -1.50
CA GLY A 51 10.75 7.30 -1.68
C GLY A 51 10.64 8.38 -0.61
N THR A 52 10.24 9.59 -0.98
CA THR A 52 9.97 10.69 -0.04
C THR A 52 8.53 11.16 -0.21
N ILE A 53 7.78 11.23 0.89
CA ILE A 53 6.44 11.82 0.89
C ILE A 53 6.60 13.35 0.82
N ASP A 54 5.96 13.95 -0.17
CA ASP A 54 5.84 15.40 -0.35
C ASP A 54 4.35 15.75 -0.32
N ASN A 55 3.85 16.12 0.87
CA ASN A 55 2.44 16.44 1.12
C ASN A 55 1.47 15.31 0.72
N SER A 56 0.82 15.43 -0.43
CA SER A 56 -0.15 14.46 -0.95
C SER A 56 0.44 13.46 -1.95
N ARG A 57 1.66 13.72 -2.41
CA ARG A 57 2.35 12.93 -3.43
C ARG A 57 3.60 12.26 -2.86
N VAL A 58 4.13 11.30 -3.59
CA VAL A 58 5.41 10.67 -3.25
C VAL A 58 6.37 10.74 -4.42
N ILE A 59 7.64 10.94 -4.11
CA ILE A 59 8.72 11.08 -5.07
C ILE A 59 9.67 9.90 -4.90
N PHE A 60 9.78 9.07 -5.92
CA PHE A 60 10.73 7.95 -5.98
C PHE A 60 11.96 8.33 -6.79
N GLN A 61 13.14 7.91 -6.33
CA GLN A 61 14.41 8.09 -7.03
C GLN A 61 14.62 6.98 -8.07
N GLY A 62 13.94 7.10 -9.22
CA GLY A 62 14.05 6.17 -10.32
C GLY A 62 12.99 6.43 -11.38
N ARG A 63 13.01 5.66 -12.46
CA ARG A 63 11.99 5.66 -13.51
C ARG A 63 11.12 4.43 -13.34
N PHE A 64 9.87 4.63 -12.95
CA PHE A 64 8.90 3.56 -12.75
C PHE A 64 7.64 3.87 -13.55
N ASP A 65 7.27 2.92 -14.40
CA ASP A 65 6.04 3.02 -15.16
C ASP A 65 4.83 2.86 -14.24
N GLN A 66 3.72 3.47 -14.66
CA GLN A 66 2.44 3.40 -13.94
C GLN A 66 1.98 1.95 -13.73
N GLU A 67 2.22 1.08 -14.71
CA GLU A 67 1.89 -0.35 -14.61
C GLU A 67 2.66 -1.05 -13.48
N THR A 68 3.95 -0.72 -13.31
CA THR A 68 4.77 -1.27 -12.24
C THR A 68 4.23 -0.83 -10.88
N LEU A 69 3.89 0.45 -10.73
CA LEU A 69 3.27 0.97 -9.51
C LEU A 69 1.93 0.28 -9.22
N LYS A 70 1.07 0.11 -10.22
CA LYS A 70 -0.21 -0.61 -10.09
C LYS A 70 -0.02 -2.04 -9.60
N ARG A 71 0.90 -2.79 -10.22
CA ARG A 71 1.22 -4.18 -9.81
C ARG A 71 1.73 -4.27 -8.36
N LEU A 72 2.54 -3.31 -7.92
CA LEU A 72 3.05 -3.25 -6.55
C LEU A 72 1.95 -2.91 -5.54
N ILE A 73 1.08 -1.96 -5.87
CA ILE A 73 -0.08 -1.61 -5.05
C ILE A 73 -1.01 -2.83 -4.92
N ASP A 74 -1.32 -3.52 -6.03
CA ASP A 74 -2.15 -4.73 -6.00
C ASP A 74 -1.54 -5.85 -5.13
N ARG A 75 -0.21 -6.00 -5.17
CA ARG A 75 0.50 -6.92 -4.27
C ARG A 75 0.37 -6.49 -2.81
N TYR A 76 0.55 -5.20 -2.53
CA TYR A 76 0.39 -4.65 -1.18
C TYR A 76 -1.03 -4.89 -0.63
N VAL A 77 -2.06 -4.69 -1.46
CA VAL A 77 -3.45 -4.96 -1.09
C VAL A 77 -3.63 -6.42 -0.69
N LYS A 78 -3.12 -7.35 -1.50
CA LYS A 78 -3.24 -8.79 -1.23
C LYS A 78 -2.53 -9.21 0.05
N ASP A 79 -1.36 -8.64 0.33
CA ASP A 79 -0.52 -9.04 1.47
C ASP A 79 -0.90 -8.31 2.78
N PHE A 80 -1.35 -7.06 2.72
CA PHE A 80 -1.49 -6.17 3.87
C PHE A 80 -2.89 -5.57 4.07
N VAL A 81 -3.84 -5.80 3.16
CA VAL A 81 -5.21 -5.27 3.27
C VAL A 81 -6.25 -6.40 3.24
N ILE A 82 -6.11 -7.37 2.35
CA ILE A 82 -7.04 -8.48 2.25
C ILE A 82 -6.74 -9.52 3.33
N CYS A 83 -7.76 -9.88 4.12
CA CYS A 83 -7.65 -10.99 5.06
C CYS A 83 -7.46 -12.32 4.32
N PRO A 84 -6.45 -13.15 4.66
CA PRO A 84 -6.25 -14.44 4.01
C PRO A 84 -7.36 -15.47 4.31
N VAL A 85 -8.16 -15.25 5.35
CA VAL A 85 -9.23 -16.16 5.78
C VAL A 85 -10.57 -15.80 5.14
N CYS A 86 -11.05 -14.57 5.34
CA CYS A 86 -12.39 -14.15 4.89
C CYS A 86 -12.38 -13.31 3.60
N LYS A 87 -11.20 -12.99 3.07
CA LYS A 87 -11.00 -12.16 1.86
C LYS A 87 -11.61 -10.76 1.92
N ARG A 88 -11.91 -10.25 3.13
CA ARG A 88 -12.40 -8.89 3.33
C ARG A 88 -11.22 -7.91 3.48
N PRO A 89 -11.38 -6.66 3.02
CA PRO A 89 -10.39 -5.60 3.21
C PRO A 89 -10.41 -5.01 4.64
N ASP A 90 -11.37 -5.42 5.47
CA ASP A 90 -11.56 -4.99 6.88
C ASP A 90 -10.45 -5.56 7.78
N THR A 91 -9.25 -5.02 7.64
CA THR A 91 -8.09 -5.44 8.41
C THR A 91 -7.30 -4.24 8.91
N ARG A 92 -6.53 -4.44 9.98
CA ARG A 92 -5.63 -3.46 10.59
C ARG A 92 -4.26 -4.06 10.82
N ILE A 93 -3.20 -3.26 10.66
CA ILE A 93 -1.84 -3.69 10.96
C ILE A 93 -1.52 -3.29 12.40
N MET A 94 -1.17 -4.27 13.22
CA MET A 94 -0.76 -4.09 14.60
C MET A 94 0.72 -4.46 14.75
N LYS A 95 1.51 -3.49 15.20
CA LYS A 95 2.91 -3.71 15.53
C LYS A 95 3.02 -4.17 16.98
N GLU A 96 3.62 -5.34 17.19
CA GLU A 96 3.91 -5.86 18.51
C GLU A 96 5.41 -6.17 18.60
N LYS A 97 6.13 -5.34 19.36
CA LYS A 97 7.60 -5.38 19.46
C LYS A 97 8.28 -5.28 18.08
N ARG A 98 8.90 -6.37 17.63
CA ARG A 98 9.60 -6.51 16.33
C ARG A 98 8.75 -7.18 15.26
N LEU A 99 7.56 -7.66 15.60
CA LEU A 99 6.66 -8.39 14.69
C LEU A 99 5.51 -7.49 14.26
N HIS A 100 4.99 -7.73 13.07
CA HIS A 100 3.81 -7.04 12.54
C HIS A 100 2.73 -8.10 12.32
N PHE A 101 1.51 -7.76 12.70
CA PHE A 101 0.35 -8.64 12.60
C PHE A 101 -0.75 -7.94 11.82
N LEU A 102 -1.34 -8.64 10.86
CA LEU A 102 -2.59 -8.26 10.22
C LEU A 102 -3.74 -8.86 11.02
N ILE A 103 -4.60 -8.02 11.57
CA ILE A 103 -5.78 -8.42 12.33
C ILE A 103 -7.00 -8.07 11.49
N CYS A 104 -7.88 -9.03 11.26
CA CYS A 104 -9.14 -8.80 10.58
C CYS A 104 -10.25 -8.49 11.57
N ASP A 105 -10.92 -7.34 11.41
CA ASP A 105 -12.01 -6.92 12.29
C ASP A 105 -13.32 -7.66 11.96
N ALA A 106 -13.44 -8.22 10.76
CA ALA A 106 -14.63 -8.97 10.36
C ALA A 106 -14.66 -10.43 10.86
N CYS A 107 -13.52 -11.12 10.91
CA CYS A 107 -13.45 -12.53 11.34
C CYS A 107 -12.56 -12.79 12.56
N GLY A 108 -11.86 -11.77 13.08
CA GLY A 108 -10.93 -11.91 14.21
C GLY A 108 -9.62 -12.63 13.88
N ALA A 109 -9.37 -12.99 12.62
CA ALA A 109 -8.14 -13.66 12.23
C ALA A 109 -6.92 -12.77 12.49
N ARG A 110 -5.90 -13.33 13.14
CA ARG A 110 -4.61 -12.70 13.38
C ARG A 110 -3.53 -13.43 12.58
N SER A 111 -2.96 -12.77 11.58
CA SER A 111 -1.94 -13.34 10.72
C SER A 111 -0.63 -12.55 10.86
N PRO A 112 0.52 -13.20 11.06
CA PRO A 112 1.81 -12.51 11.04
C PRO A 112 2.09 -12.02 9.62
N VAL A 113 2.56 -10.78 9.49
CA VAL A 113 2.97 -10.19 8.21
C VAL A 113 4.44 -9.80 8.23
N ARG A 114 5.06 -9.80 7.05
CA ARG A 114 6.47 -9.45 6.90
C ARG A 114 6.69 -7.98 7.28
N PRO A 115 7.79 -7.66 7.98
CA PRO A 115 8.16 -6.27 8.24
C PRO A 115 8.58 -5.58 6.93
N VAL A 116 8.11 -4.34 6.77
CA VAL A 116 8.46 -3.44 5.67
C VAL A 116 9.45 -2.37 6.11
#